data_AF-A0A919QZ15-F1
#
_entry.id   AF-A0A919QZ15-F1
#
_cell.length_a   1.000
_cell.length_b   1.000
_cell.length_c   1.000
_cell.angle_alpha   90.00
_cell.angle_beta   90.00
_cell.angle_gamma   90.00
#
_symmetry.space_group_name_H-M   'P 1'
#
loop_
_entity.id
_entity.type
_entity.pdbx_description
1 polymer ?
#
loop_
_entity_poly.entity_id
_entity_poly.type
_entity_poly.pdbx_seq_one_letter_code
_entity_poly.pdbx_strand_id
1 'polypeptide(L)'
;MYSRTAKVHETLGEHRAAAEHYALAAASRPSTYARVVALDLVAGAEMHLTNGGIEQACATWHQAIDHMDGVRSMRTLRAIRRMRAALARFRARGLRCAAELDERARDFITGT
;
A
#
# COMPACT_ATOMS: atom_id res chain seq x y z
N MET A 1 0.24 0.32 -18.58
CA MET A 1 0.50 1.74 -18.92
C MET A 1 0.36 2.62 -17.68
N TYR A 2 -0.73 2.45 -16.93
CA TYR A 2 -1.05 3.23 -15.73
C TYR A 2 0.05 3.37 -14.68
N SER A 3 0.77 2.29 -14.32
CA SER A 3 1.82 2.38 -13.28
C SER A 3 3.01 3.28 -13.66
N ARG A 4 3.30 3.43 -14.97
CA ARG A 4 4.34 4.36 -15.44
C ARG A 4 3.85 5.81 -15.34
N THR A 5 2.60 6.06 -15.75
CA THR A 5 1.96 7.37 -15.60
C THR A 5 1.86 7.79 -14.14
N ALA A 6 1.49 6.85 -13.25
CA ALA A 6 1.49 7.07 -11.80
C ALA A 6 2.86 7.53 -11.30
N LYS A 7 3.94 6.90 -11.78
CA LYS A 7 5.31 7.26 -11.37
C LYS A 7 5.72 8.66 -11.85
N VAL A 8 5.23 9.10 -13.00
CA VAL A 8 5.42 10.47 -13.49
C VAL A 8 4.74 11.46 -12.55
N HIS A 9 3.45 11.27 -12.25
CA HIS A 9 2.72 12.11 -11.30
C HIS A 9 3.38 12.13 -9.90
N GLU A 10 3.84 10.98 -9.40
CA GLU A 10 4.58 10.89 -8.13
C GLU A 10 5.83 11.77 -8.17
N THR A 11 6.60 11.70 -9.26
CA THR A 11 7.84 12.49 -9.42
C THR A 11 7.55 13.98 -9.51
N LEU A 12 6.39 14.37 -10.06
CA LEU A 12 5.92 15.75 -10.12
C LEU A 12 5.27 16.25 -8.81
N GLY A 13 5.12 15.38 -7.80
CA GLY A 13 4.44 15.72 -6.53
C GLY A 13 2.91 15.71 -6.62
N GLU A 14 2.35 15.24 -7.73
CA GLU A 14 0.91 15.16 -7.96
C GLU A 14 0.34 13.87 -7.33
N HIS A 15 0.48 13.76 -6.01
CA HIS A 15 0.22 12.53 -5.26
C HIS A 15 -1.19 11.97 -5.46
N ARG A 16 -2.20 12.84 -5.58
CA ARG A 16 -3.58 12.41 -5.87
C ARG A 16 -3.68 11.71 -7.23
N ALA A 17 -3.16 12.35 -8.29
CA ALA A 17 -3.17 11.78 -9.64
C ALA A 17 -2.33 10.50 -9.71
N ALA A 18 -1.23 10.43 -8.97
CA ALA A 18 -0.42 9.23 -8.84
C ALA A 18 -1.21 8.07 -8.20
N ALA A 19 -1.92 8.33 -7.09
CA ALA A 19 -2.75 7.33 -6.42
C ALA A 19 -3.86 6.79 -7.33
N GLU A 20 -4.54 7.67 -8.07
CA GLU A 20 -5.59 7.30 -9.03
C GLU A 20 -5.04 6.36 -10.12
N HIS A 21 -3.87 6.66 -10.69
CA HIS A 21 -3.24 5.81 -11.69
C HIS A 21 -2.71 4.49 -11.12
N TYR A 22 -2.23 4.46 -9.88
CA TYR A 22 -1.89 3.20 -9.22
C TYR A 22 -3.12 2.31 -8.99
N ALA A 23 -4.25 2.89 -8.60
CA ALA A 23 -5.52 2.17 -8.49
C ALA A 23 -5.99 1.60 -9.84
N LEU A 24 -5.90 2.39 -10.92
CA LEU A 24 -6.20 1.90 -12.28
C LEU A 24 -5.25 0.78 -12.70
N ALA A 25 -3.96 0.88 -12.36
CA ALA A 25 -2.99 -0.18 -12.62
C ALA A 25 -3.38 -1.48 -11.92
N ALA A 26 -3.71 -1.42 -10.63
CA ALA A 26 -4.16 -2.57 -9.84
C ALA A 26 -5.43 -3.19 -10.43
N ALA A 27 -6.44 -2.38 -10.74
CA ALA A 27 -7.73 -2.83 -11.29
C ALA A 27 -7.63 -3.46 -12.69
N SER A 28 -6.68 -3.00 -13.52
CA SER A 28 -6.50 -3.49 -14.88
C SER A 28 -5.79 -4.85 -14.99
N ARG A 29 -5.22 -5.36 -13.90
CA ARG A 29 -4.38 -6.56 -13.93
C ARG A 29 -5.20 -7.82 -13.70
N PRO A 30 -4.89 -8.92 -14.41
CA PRO A 30 -5.44 -10.24 -14.09
C PRO A 30 -5.02 -10.71 -12.69
N SER A 31 -5.86 -11.53 -12.06
CA SER A 31 -5.63 -12.08 -10.70
C SER A 31 -4.35 -12.90 -10.58
N THR A 32 -3.86 -13.52 -11.66
CA THR A 32 -2.57 -14.23 -11.72
C THR A 32 -1.37 -13.32 -11.36
N TYR A 33 -1.53 -12.00 -11.43
CA TYR A 33 -0.50 -11.02 -11.09
C TYR A 33 -0.67 -10.45 -9.66
N ALA A 34 -1.17 -11.25 -8.71
CA ALA A 34 -1.43 -10.84 -7.32
C ALA A 34 -0.30 -10.02 -6.68
N ARG A 35 0.96 -10.47 -6.82
CA ARG A 35 2.14 -9.72 -6.33
C ARG A 35 2.24 -8.31 -6.92
N VAL A 36 1.96 -8.15 -8.21
CA VAL A 36 2.09 -6.86 -8.89
C VAL A 36 0.91 -5.94 -8.54
N VAL A 37 -0.30 -6.49 -8.45
CA VAL A 37 -1.48 -5.78 -7.92
C VAL A 37 -1.20 -5.24 -6.52
N ALA A 38 -0.69 -6.09 -5.62
CA ALA A 38 -0.34 -5.70 -4.26
C ALA A 38 0.70 -4.56 -4.23
N LEU A 39 1.71 -4.58 -5.11
CA LEU A 39 2.73 -3.53 -5.16
C LEU A 39 2.20 -2.21 -5.74
N ASP A 40 1.27 -2.26 -6.71
CA ASP A 40 0.60 -1.04 -7.19
C ASP A 40 -0.28 -0.43 -6.08
N LEU A 41 -1.00 -1.24 -5.32
CA LEU A 41 -1.79 -0.79 -4.17
C LEU A 41 -0.91 -0.19 -3.07
N VAL A 42 0.24 -0.81 -2.75
CA VAL A 42 1.22 -0.23 -1.80
C VAL A 42 1.67 1.15 -2.25
N ALA A 43 2.01 1.31 -3.53
CA ALA A 43 2.44 2.61 -4.06
C ALA A 43 1.31 3.65 -3.99
N GLY A 44 0.08 3.27 -4.32
CA GLY A 44 -1.10 4.14 -4.16
C GLY A 44 -1.35 4.57 -2.71
N ALA A 45 -1.21 3.64 -1.75
CA ALA A 45 -1.34 3.94 -0.33
C ALA A 45 -0.26 4.92 0.16
N GLU A 46 0.99 4.76 -0.30
CA GLU A 46 2.07 5.71 0.00
C GLU A 46 1.75 7.12 -0.55
N MET A 47 1.09 7.21 -1.71
CA MET A 47 0.63 8.48 -2.26
C MET A 47 -0.50 9.11 -1.44
N HIS A 48 -1.48 8.32 -1.01
CA HIS A 48 -2.52 8.79 -0.08
C HIS A 48 -1.91 9.34 1.20
N LEU A 49 -0.95 8.62 1.81
CA LEU A 49 -0.30 9.05 3.03
C LEU A 49 0.50 10.34 2.84
N THR A 50 1.24 10.46 1.72
CA THR A 50 2.03 11.64 1.39
C THR A 50 1.13 12.86 1.20
N ASN A 51 -0.06 12.68 0.66
CA ASN A 51 -1.10 13.71 0.53
C ASN A 51 -1.91 13.96 1.84
N GLY A 52 -1.50 13.37 2.97
CA GLY A 52 -2.15 13.53 4.28
C GLY A 52 -3.35 12.63 4.55
N GLY A 53 -3.76 11.78 3.60
CA GLY A 53 -4.89 10.86 3.71
C GLY A 53 -4.54 9.54 4.41
N ILE A 54 -4.38 9.56 5.73
CA ILE A 54 -4.02 8.36 6.52
C ILE A 54 -5.10 7.27 6.43
N GLU A 55 -6.38 7.62 6.47
CA GLU A 55 -7.48 6.63 6.42
C GLU A 55 -7.54 5.93 5.06
N GLN A 56 -7.42 6.70 3.97
CA GLN A 56 -7.36 6.14 2.62
C GLN A 56 -6.12 5.26 2.45
N ALA A 57 -4.96 5.71 2.95
CA ALA A 57 -3.74 4.90 2.93
C ALA A 57 -3.94 3.56 3.67
N CYS A 58 -4.52 3.58 4.86
CA CYS A 58 -4.79 2.36 5.62
C CYS A 58 -5.74 1.42 4.88
N ALA A 59 -6.82 1.94 4.31
CA ALA A 59 -7.77 1.15 3.52
C ALA A 59 -7.10 0.48 2.31
N THR A 60 -6.30 1.23 1.54
CA THR A 60 -5.57 0.69 0.38
C THR A 60 -4.50 -0.32 0.79
N TRP A 61 -3.83 -0.13 1.93
CA TRP A 61 -2.88 -1.11 2.44
C TRP A 61 -3.54 -2.40 2.92
N HIS A 62 -4.74 -2.35 3.51
CA HIS A 62 -5.50 -3.57 3.81
C HIS A 62 -5.75 -4.40 2.55
N GLN A 63 -6.22 -3.75 1.46
CA GLN A 63 -6.40 -4.40 0.17
C GLN A 63 -5.08 -4.95 -0.37
N ALA A 64 -3.98 -4.22 -0.20
CA ALA A 64 -2.67 -4.71 -0.61
C ALA A 64 -2.30 -6.00 0.14
N ILE A 65 -2.54 -6.08 1.46
CA ILE A 65 -2.28 -7.28 2.26
C ILE A 65 -3.19 -8.44 1.82
N ASP A 66 -4.46 -8.19 1.49
CA ASP A 66 -5.36 -9.21 0.93
C ASP A 66 -4.75 -9.85 -0.34
N HIS A 67 -4.18 -9.04 -1.24
CA HIS A 67 -3.52 -9.54 -2.45
C HIS A 67 -2.13 -10.17 -2.20
N MET A 68 -1.55 -10.01 -1.02
CA MET A 68 -0.28 -10.65 -0.64
C MET A 68 -0.47 -12.02 -0.02
N ASP A 69 -1.71 -12.41 0.32
CA ASP A 69 -1.98 -13.74 0.87
C ASP A 69 -1.53 -14.84 -0.10
N GLY A 70 -0.83 -15.84 0.43
CA GLY A 70 -0.17 -16.89 -0.37
C GLY A 70 1.01 -16.42 -1.26
N VAL A 71 1.38 -15.14 -1.27
CA VAL A 71 2.48 -14.61 -2.10
C VAL A 71 3.80 -14.58 -1.34
N ARG A 72 4.66 -15.57 -1.59
CA ARG A 72 6.05 -15.58 -1.07
C ARG A 72 6.94 -14.61 -1.84
N SER A 73 7.20 -13.43 -1.28
CA SER A 73 8.00 -12.39 -1.94
C SER A 73 8.75 -11.49 -0.95
N MET A 74 10.06 -11.38 -1.12
CA MET A 74 10.88 -10.43 -0.32
C MET A 74 10.48 -8.97 -0.54
N ARG A 75 9.90 -8.63 -1.71
CA ARG A 75 9.44 -7.26 -1.99
C ARG A 75 8.19 -6.89 -1.20
N THR A 76 7.26 -7.83 -1.01
CA THR A 76 6.03 -7.59 -0.23
C THR A 76 6.37 -7.48 1.25
N LEU A 77 7.25 -8.34 1.77
CA LEU A 77 7.78 -8.22 3.13
C LEU A 77 8.46 -6.87 3.40
N ARG A 78 9.27 -6.37 2.44
CA ARG A 78 9.89 -5.04 2.57
C ARG A 78 8.86 -3.91 2.56
N ALA A 79 7.84 -4.00 1.71
CA ALA A 79 6.75 -3.04 1.67
C ALA A 79 5.99 -2.96 3.01
N ILE A 80 5.63 -4.11 3.58
CA ILE A 80 4.92 -4.17 4.87
C ILE A 80 5.79 -3.57 5.99
N ARG A 81 7.08 -3.88 6.03
CA ARG A 81 7.99 -3.28 7.03
C ARG A 81 8.07 -1.75 6.90
N ARG A 82 8.11 -1.21 5.68
CA ARG A 82 8.11 0.25 5.42
C ARG A 82 6.79 0.89 5.85
N MET A 83 5.66 0.29 5.48
CA MET A 83 4.33 0.71 5.92
C MET A 83 4.25 0.79 7.45
N ARG A 84 4.69 -0.26 8.17
CA ARG A 84 4.68 -0.26 9.65
C ARG A 84 5.49 0.87 10.25
N ALA A 85 6.64 1.20 9.65
CA ALA A 85 7.45 2.35 10.06
C ALA A 85 6.71 3.68 9.81
N ALA A 86 6.07 3.84 8.66
CA ALA A 86 5.28 5.03 8.33
C ALA A 86 4.07 5.22 9.26
N LEU A 87 3.45 4.13 9.72
CA LEU A 87 2.30 4.14 10.64
C LEU A 87 2.69 4.44 12.10
N ALA A 88 3.96 4.31 12.49
CA ALA A 88 4.39 4.36 13.89
C ALA A 88 3.91 5.61 14.64
N ARG A 89 4.02 6.80 14.03
CA ARG A 89 3.57 8.07 14.62
C ARG A 89 2.06 8.18 14.78
N PHE A 90 1.29 7.51 13.93
CA PHE A 90 -0.17 7.52 13.98
C PHE A 90 -0.69 6.57 15.06
N ARG A 91 -0.02 5.42 15.19
CA ARG A 91 -0.27 4.48 16.30
C ARG A 91 0.04 5.11 17.66
N ALA A 92 1.16 5.81 17.77
CA ALA A 92 1.51 6.53 19.00
C ALA A 92 0.47 7.60 19.39
N ARG A 93 -0.29 8.12 18.42
CA ARG A 93 -1.40 9.07 18.62
C ARG A 93 -2.76 8.39 18.81
N GLY A 94 -2.82 7.06 18.85
CA GLY A 94 -4.05 6.30 19.07
C GLY A 94 -4.98 6.23 17.87
N LEU A 95 -4.51 6.47 16.63
CA LEU A 95 -5.35 6.31 15.45
C LEU A 95 -5.67 4.83 15.24
N ARG A 96 -6.96 4.50 15.33
CA ARG A 96 -7.48 3.12 15.23
C ARG A 96 -7.06 2.43 13.94
N CYS A 97 -7.30 3.05 12.78
CA CYS A 97 -6.97 2.45 11.48
C CYS A 97 -5.48 2.10 11.34
N ALA A 98 -4.60 2.89 11.94
CA ALA A 98 -3.16 2.62 11.94
C ALA A 98 -2.79 1.46 12.88
N ALA A 99 -3.49 1.32 14.00
CA ALA A 99 -3.28 0.22 14.94
C ALA A 99 -3.76 -1.12 14.35
N GLU A 100 -4.98 -1.16 13.82
CA GLU A 100 -5.56 -2.35 13.17
C GLU A 100 -4.71 -2.83 11.99
N LEU A 101 -4.23 -1.91 11.16
CA LEU A 101 -3.36 -2.26 10.04
C LEU A 101 -2.00 -2.80 10.49
N ASP A 102 -1.40 -2.24 11.54
CA ASP A 102 -0.11 -2.72 12.06
C ASP A 102 -0.23 -4.07 12.79
N GLU A 103 -1.36 -4.37 13.42
CA GLU A 103 -1.68 -5.70 13.93
C GLU A 103 -1.70 -6.72 12.79
N ARG A 104 -2.52 -6.47 11.77
CA ARG A 104 -2.60 -7.33 10.58
C ARG A 104 -1.25 -7.51 9.87
N ALA A 105 -0.43 -6.46 9.87
CA ALA A 105 0.92 -6.49 9.33
C ALA A 105 1.90 -7.36 10.14
N ARG A 106 1.74 -7.45 11.47
CA ARG A 106 2.52 -8.37 12.31
C ARG A 106 2.16 -9.80 11.96
N ASP A 107 0.87 -10.11 11.92
CA ASP A 107 0.38 -11.45 11.64
C ASP A 107 0.89 -11.96 10.28
N PHE A 108 0.84 -11.09 9.27
CA PHE A 108 1.40 -11.40 7.96
C PHE A 108 2.89 -11.75 8.07
N ILE A 109 3.72 -10.91 8.70
CA ILE A 109 5.17 -11.12 8.80
C ILE A 109 5.50 -12.40 9.59
N THR A 110 4.74 -12.73 10.62
CA THR A 110 4.97 -13.95 11.42
C THR A 110 4.48 -15.22 10.72
N GLY A 111 3.48 -15.11 9.84
CA GLY A 111 2.94 -16.23 9.07
C GLY A 111 3.66 -16.51 7.75
N THR A 112 4.63 -15.68 7.34
CA THR A 112 5.44 -15.89 6.13
C THR A 112 6.75 -16.61 6.42
#